data_AF-A0A1Y5DLB8-F1
#
_entry.id   AF-A0A1Y5DLB8-F1
#
_cell.length_a   1.000
_cell.length_b   1.000
_cell.length_c   1.000
_cell.angle_alpha   90.00
_cell.angle_beta   90.00
_cell.angle_gamma   90.00
#
_symmetry.space_group_name_H-M   'P 1'
#
loop_
_entity.id
_entity.type
_entity.pdbx_description
1 polymer ?
#
loop_
_entity_poly.entity_id
_entity_poly.type
_entity_poly.pdbx_seq_one_letter_code
_entity_poly.pdbx_strand_id
1 'polypeptide(L)'
;MKLGFDFVIYSLISLSALIPLYVYRDKIFKFLYKSSDFESFLTELKKFLISNHPFIPFDFVIVEKTKNENNPKTRQVLIIENILSQFAEFEMLITTQSTVDKEFLWQTYENDSLPKKDKLPKDWLRRKDATWKRDKCQCTRCGLKTSLNDAQLYIVKDIKNGGTYHFENLLSVCNDCYRVLNTENLGKTVKYLNITEVLMNKVTGK
;
A
#
# COMPACT_ATOMS: atom_id res chain seq x y z
N MET A 1 46.37 -40.63 26.08
CA MET A 1 45.79 -40.84 24.74
C MET A 1 46.76 -40.26 23.72
N LYS A 2 47.55 -41.10 23.03
CA LYS A 2 48.34 -40.64 21.89
C LYS A 2 47.37 -40.49 20.72
N LEU A 3 47.01 -39.27 20.35
CA LEU A 3 46.36 -39.04 19.06
C LEU A 3 47.33 -39.56 17.99
N GLY A 4 46.98 -40.66 17.33
CA GLY A 4 47.79 -41.23 16.25
C GLY A 4 47.88 -40.26 15.08
N PHE A 5 48.97 -40.36 14.31
CA PHE A 5 49.17 -39.57 13.08
C PHE A 5 47.97 -39.66 12.13
N ASP A 6 47.28 -40.80 12.11
CA ASP A 6 46.07 -41.03 11.32
C ASP A 6 44.96 -40.01 11.64
N PHE A 7 44.74 -39.68 12.92
CA PHE A 7 43.73 -38.71 13.33
C PHE A 7 44.06 -37.29 12.83
N VAL A 8 45.35 -36.92 12.82
CA VAL A 8 45.82 -35.63 12.29
C VAL A 8 45.59 -35.56 10.79
N ILE A 9 45.84 -36.65 10.06
CA ILE A 9 45.62 -36.72 8.62
C ILE A 9 44.12 -36.61 8.28
N TYR A 10 43.26 -37.39 8.96
CA TYR A 10 41.81 -37.34 8.70
C TYR A 10 41.18 -35.99 9.05
N SER A 11 41.64 -35.33 10.11
CA SER A 11 41.15 -33.99 10.48
C SER A 11 41.56 -32.92 9.48
N LEU A 12 42.77 -32.97 8.93
CA LEU A 12 43.23 -32.06 7.86
C LEU A 12 42.46 -32.23 6.56
N ILE A 13 42.14 -33.48 6.18
CA ILE A 13 41.31 -33.77 5.00
C ILE A 13 39.88 -33.25 5.21
N SER A 14 39.32 -33.42 6.41
CA SER A 14 38.00 -32.88 6.75
C SER A 14 37.97 -31.35 6.69
N LEU A 15 39.00 -30.67 7.19
CA LEU A 15 39.11 -29.22 7.14
C LEU A 15 39.28 -28.69 5.71
N SER A 16 40.08 -29.36 4.89
CA SER A 16 40.30 -28.96 3.51
C SER A 16 39.03 -29.11 2.66
N ALA A 17 38.17 -30.10 2.95
CA ALA A 17 36.87 -30.27 2.32
C ALA A 17 35.86 -29.14 2.61
N LEU A 18 36.05 -28.39 3.70
CA LEU A 18 35.22 -27.21 4.01
C LEU A 18 35.56 -25.99 3.14
N ILE A 19 36.78 -25.89 2.62
CA ILE A 19 37.23 -24.76 1.81
C ILE A 19 36.46 -24.67 0.47
N PRO A 20 36.31 -25.77 -0.31
CA PRO A 20 35.44 -25.80 -1.48
C PRO A 20 33.99 -25.46 -1.17
N LEU A 21 33.46 -25.92 -0.02
CA LEU A 21 32.09 -25.59 0.40
C LEU A 21 31.91 -24.10 0.71
N TYR A 22 32.92 -23.47 1.33
CA TYR A 22 32.91 -22.04 1.59
C TYR A 22 32.98 -21.21 0.29
N VAL A 23 33.88 -21.59 -0.63
CA VAL A 23 33.99 -20.94 -1.95
C VAL A 23 32.75 -21.18 -2.82
N TYR A 24 32.19 -22.39 -2.77
CA TYR A 24 30.95 -22.76 -3.45
C TYR A 24 29.79 -21.93 -2.91
N ARG A 25 29.65 -21.81 -1.59
CA ARG A 25 28.65 -20.96 -0.95
C ARG A 25 28.78 -19.51 -1.43
N ASP A 26 29.96 -18.90 -1.38
CA ASP A 26 30.12 -17.49 -1.79
C ASP A 26 29.79 -17.27 -3.28
N LYS A 27 30.21 -18.18 -4.17
CA LYS A 27 29.92 -18.09 -5.61
C LYS A 27 28.45 -18.38 -5.96
N ILE A 28 27.85 -19.40 -5.36
CA ILE A 28 26.47 -19.82 -5.63
C ILE A 28 25.47 -18.83 -5.05
N PHE A 29 25.70 -18.31 -3.83
CA PHE A 29 24.84 -17.25 -3.30
C PHE A 29 24.90 -16.01 -4.19
N LYS A 30 26.08 -15.55 -4.62
CA LYS A 30 26.17 -14.42 -5.57
C LYS A 30 25.48 -14.69 -6.91
N PHE A 31 25.45 -15.94 -7.38
CA PHE A 31 24.81 -16.32 -8.64
C PHE A 31 23.29 -16.49 -8.54
N LEU A 32 22.78 -17.09 -7.46
CA LEU A 32 21.34 -17.28 -7.22
C LEU A 32 20.62 -15.95 -6.93
N TYR A 33 21.30 -15.00 -6.29
CA TYR A 33 20.76 -13.67 -5.98
C TYR A 33 21.06 -12.62 -7.09
N LYS A 34 21.31 -13.04 -8.33
CA LYS A 34 21.66 -12.14 -9.43
C LYS A 34 20.55 -11.12 -9.77
N SER A 35 21.00 -9.99 -10.30
CA SER A 35 20.26 -8.78 -10.71
C SER A 35 18.93 -8.95 -11.45
N SER A 36 18.65 -10.11 -12.07
CA SER A 36 17.39 -10.35 -12.77
C SER A 36 16.18 -10.31 -11.83
N ASP A 37 16.34 -10.71 -10.57
CA ASP A 37 15.25 -10.70 -9.58
C ASP A 37 14.84 -9.26 -9.21
N PHE A 38 15.81 -8.35 -9.12
CA PHE A 38 15.55 -6.95 -8.75
C PHE A 38 14.88 -6.16 -9.89
N GLU A 39 15.32 -6.33 -11.14
CA GLU A 39 14.69 -5.66 -12.28
C GLU A 39 13.27 -6.18 -12.52
N SER A 40 13.05 -7.49 -12.35
CA SER A 40 11.71 -8.09 -12.41
C SER A 40 10.81 -7.50 -11.31
N PHE A 41 11.30 -7.47 -10.06
CA PHE A 41 10.60 -6.84 -8.94
C PHE A 41 10.20 -5.40 -9.24
N LEU A 42 11.12 -4.58 -9.74
CA LEU A 42 10.82 -3.18 -10.06
C LEU A 42 9.77 -3.04 -11.15
N THR A 43 9.84 -3.88 -12.17
CA THR A 43 8.89 -3.88 -13.27
C THR A 43 7.49 -4.26 -12.80
N GLU A 44 7.40 -5.30 -11.96
CA GLU A 44 6.13 -5.72 -11.35
C GLU A 44 5.58 -4.68 -10.39
N LEU A 45 6.43 -4.06 -9.57
CA LEU A 45 6.04 -3.00 -8.64
C LEU A 45 5.44 -1.81 -9.39
N LYS A 46 6.12 -1.33 -10.44
CA LYS A 46 5.63 -0.24 -11.29
C LYS A 46 4.29 -0.59 -11.92
N LYS A 47 4.16 -1.80 -12.49
CA LYS A 47 2.91 -2.28 -13.08
C LYS A 47 1.78 -2.34 -12.06
N PHE A 48 2.06 -2.84 -10.85
CA PHE A 48 1.09 -2.91 -9.77
C PHE A 48 0.59 -1.50 -9.37
N LEU A 49 1.50 -0.54 -9.18
CA LEU A 49 1.14 0.81 -8.78
C LEU A 49 0.35 1.56 -9.87
N ILE A 50 0.74 1.44 -11.14
CA ILE A 50 0.00 2.06 -12.26
C ILE A 50 -1.41 1.45 -12.38
N SER A 51 -1.54 0.13 -12.19
CA SER A 51 -2.82 -0.55 -12.32
C SER A 51 -3.78 -0.26 -11.16
N ASN A 52 -3.26 -0.18 -9.93
CA ASN A 52 -4.09 -0.12 -8.72
C ASN A 52 -4.15 1.27 -8.09
N HIS A 53 -3.17 2.13 -8.34
CA HIS A 53 -3.06 3.46 -7.73
C HIS A 53 -2.71 4.54 -8.78
N PRO A 54 -3.46 4.66 -9.89
CA PRO A 54 -3.09 5.51 -11.02
C PRO A 54 -3.09 7.01 -10.73
N PHE A 55 -3.75 7.49 -9.66
CA PHE A 55 -3.83 8.92 -9.36
C PHE A 55 -2.64 9.44 -8.55
N ILE A 56 -1.81 8.54 -8.00
CA ILE A 56 -0.65 8.92 -7.20
C ILE A 56 0.60 8.88 -8.09
N PRO A 57 1.30 10.01 -8.27
CA PRO A 57 2.54 10.06 -9.05
C PRO A 57 3.71 9.55 -8.19
N PHE A 58 3.97 8.24 -8.24
CA PHE A 58 5.09 7.63 -7.51
C PHE A 58 6.44 7.96 -8.15
N ASP A 59 7.36 8.50 -7.35
CA ASP A 59 8.77 8.69 -7.67
C ASP A 59 9.59 7.43 -7.33
N PHE A 60 10.55 7.10 -8.20
CA PHE A 60 11.48 5.98 -8.05
C PHE A 60 12.94 6.43 -7.90
N VAL A 61 13.23 7.70 -7.60
CA VAL A 61 14.59 8.19 -7.30
C VAL A 61 15.30 7.36 -6.21
N ILE A 62 14.54 6.76 -5.28
CA ILE A 62 15.07 5.85 -4.27
C ILE A 62 15.84 4.65 -4.85
N VAL A 63 15.52 4.22 -6.08
CA VAL A 63 16.19 3.11 -6.76
C VAL A 63 17.67 3.42 -7.01
N GLU A 64 17.99 4.66 -7.39
CA GLU A 64 19.37 5.10 -7.62
C GLU A 64 20.10 5.35 -6.29
N LYS A 65 19.41 5.94 -5.30
CA LYS A 65 19.97 6.18 -3.95
C LYS A 65 20.41 4.88 -3.26
N THR A 66 19.73 3.77 -3.53
CA THR A 66 19.99 2.46 -2.93
C THR A 66 20.88 1.56 -3.78
N LYS A 67 21.51 2.08 -4.85
CA LYS A 67 22.36 1.29 -5.76
C LYS A 67 23.57 0.65 -5.08
N ASN A 68 24.05 1.25 -4.00
CA ASN A 68 25.20 0.77 -3.23
C ASN A 68 24.81 -0.27 -2.15
N GLU A 69 23.51 -0.55 -1.97
CA GLU A 69 23.05 -1.56 -1.01
C GLU A 69 23.38 -2.96 -1.53
N ASN A 70 24.19 -3.69 -0.76
CA ASN A 70 24.68 -5.01 -1.16
C ASN A 70 23.60 -6.09 -1.02
N ASN A 71 22.66 -5.93 -0.10
CA ASN A 71 21.59 -6.91 0.12
C ASN A 71 20.35 -6.58 -0.75
N PRO A 72 19.99 -7.42 -1.73
CA PRO A 72 18.86 -7.15 -2.64
C PRO A 72 17.53 -7.09 -1.90
N LYS A 73 17.33 -7.89 -0.85
CA LYS A 73 16.09 -7.86 -0.06
C LYS A 73 15.96 -6.57 0.73
N THR A 74 17.03 -6.16 1.40
CA THR A 74 17.06 -4.87 2.10
C THR A 74 16.78 -3.72 1.15
N ARG A 75 17.38 -3.76 -0.05
CA ARG A 75 17.12 -2.77 -1.10
C ARG A 75 15.65 -2.72 -1.51
N GLN A 76 15.02 -3.88 -1.73
CA GLN A 76 13.58 -3.96 -2.05
C GLN A 76 12.69 -3.39 -0.94
N VAL A 77 12.99 -3.71 0.33
CA VAL A 77 12.26 -3.16 1.50
C VAL A 77 12.36 -1.64 1.53
N LEU A 78 13.56 -1.07 1.40
CA LEU A 78 13.77 0.39 1.41
C LEU A 78 12.96 1.10 0.32
N ILE A 79 12.85 0.49 -0.86
CA ILE A 79 12.05 1.02 -1.97
C ILE A 79 10.56 0.98 -1.60
N ILE A 80 10.07 -0.12 -1.03
CA ILE A 80 8.67 -0.25 -0.62
C ILE A 80 8.33 0.73 0.49
N GLU A 81 9.17 0.86 1.51
CA GLU A 81 8.96 1.83 2.59
C GLU A 81 8.84 3.25 2.03
N ASN A 82 9.71 3.61 1.06
CA ASN A 82 9.63 4.91 0.40
C ASN A 82 8.32 5.08 -0.39
N ILE A 83 7.87 4.06 -1.13
CA ILE A 83 6.60 4.08 -1.86
C ILE A 83 5.40 4.20 -0.90
N LEU A 84 5.44 3.52 0.24
CA LEU A 84 4.41 3.61 1.27
C LEU A 84 4.35 4.99 1.91
N SER A 85 5.50 5.62 2.16
CA SER A 85 5.57 7.03 2.58
C SER A 85 4.92 7.93 1.55
N GLN A 86 5.28 7.81 0.27
CA GLN A 86 4.67 8.59 -0.81
C GLN A 86 3.15 8.39 -0.89
N PHE A 87 2.66 7.16 -0.74
CA PHE A 87 1.23 6.87 -0.70
C PHE A 87 0.52 7.59 0.45
N ALA A 88 1.12 7.56 1.65
CA ALA A 88 0.55 8.14 2.85
C ALA A 88 0.56 9.67 2.82
N GLU A 89 1.67 10.25 2.39
CA GLU A 89 1.93 11.70 2.33
C GLU A 89 1.25 12.36 1.13
N PHE A 90 0.76 11.60 0.15
CA PHE A 90 0.05 12.16 -1.00
C PHE A 90 -1.20 12.94 -0.56
N GLU A 91 -1.14 14.26 -0.73
CA GLU A 91 -2.27 15.15 -0.50
C GLU A 91 -3.14 15.23 -1.75
N MET A 92 -4.42 14.94 -1.59
CA MET A 92 -5.42 15.19 -2.64
C MET A 92 -6.11 16.52 -2.38
N LEU A 93 -6.49 17.21 -3.44
CA LEU A 93 -7.33 18.40 -3.34
C LEU A 93 -8.77 17.97 -2.96
N ILE A 94 -9.14 18.19 -1.70
CA ILE A 94 -10.46 17.85 -1.18
C ILE A 94 -11.40 19.04 -1.44
N THR A 95 -12.28 18.89 -2.44
CA THR A 95 -13.29 19.90 -2.78
C THR A 95 -14.70 19.32 -2.71
N THR A 96 -15.70 20.19 -2.81
CA THR A 96 -17.09 19.76 -3.04
C THR A 96 -17.20 18.99 -4.34
N GLN A 97 -18.00 17.93 -4.31
CA GLN A 97 -18.20 17.01 -5.42
C GLN A 97 -19.40 17.39 -6.25
N SER A 98 -19.51 16.80 -7.44
CA SER A 98 -20.74 16.89 -8.21
C SER A 98 -21.88 16.15 -7.51
N THR A 99 -23.09 16.64 -7.75
CA THR A 99 -24.31 15.97 -7.31
C THR A 99 -24.57 14.68 -8.12
N VAL A 100 -25.62 13.96 -7.77
CA VAL A 100 -26.15 12.82 -8.55
C VAL A 100 -27.42 13.23 -9.28
N ASP A 101 -27.81 12.48 -10.32
CA ASP A 101 -29.03 12.81 -11.06
C ASP A 101 -30.27 12.80 -10.16
N LYS A 102 -31.21 13.72 -10.42
CA LYS A 102 -32.38 13.95 -9.57
C LYS A 102 -33.24 12.70 -9.36
N GLU A 103 -33.23 11.79 -10.34
CA GLU A 103 -33.92 10.50 -10.29
C GLU A 103 -33.35 9.54 -9.23
N PHE A 104 -32.10 9.70 -8.83
CA PHE A 104 -31.49 8.91 -7.74
C PHE A 104 -31.78 9.48 -6.35
N LEU A 105 -32.27 10.72 -6.27
CA LEU A 105 -32.67 11.38 -5.03
C LEU A 105 -34.05 10.87 -4.59
N TRP A 106 -34.19 10.56 -3.30
CA TRP A 106 -35.47 10.17 -2.73
C TRP A 106 -36.20 11.36 -2.11
N GLN A 107 -37.50 11.20 -1.88
CA GLN A 107 -38.38 12.29 -1.44
C GLN A 107 -37.91 12.99 -0.15
N THR A 108 -37.31 12.25 0.80
CA THR A 108 -36.82 12.81 2.07
C THR A 108 -35.35 13.23 2.03
N TYR A 109 -34.67 13.17 0.87
CA TYR A 109 -33.23 13.40 0.73
C TYR A 109 -32.77 14.72 1.36
N GLU A 110 -33.42 15.84 1.03
CA GLU A 110 -33.06 17.17 1.54
C GLU A 110 -33.10 17.20 3.08
N ASN A 111 -34.20 16.76 3.67
CA ASN A 111 -34.41 16.76 5.12
C ASN A 111 -33.53 15.75 5.87
N ASP A 112 -33.13 14.65 5.22
CA ASP A 112 -32.27 13.63 5.80
C ASP A 112 -30.78 13.93 5.62
N SER A 113 -30.44 14.85 4.70
CA SER A 113 -29.07 15.31 4.49
C SER A 113 -28.63 16.32 5.55
N LEU A 114 -29.57 16.97 6.22
CA LEU A 114 -29.29 17.88 7.32
C LEU A 114 -28.86 17.10 8.58
N PRO A 115 -27.75 17.47 9.23
CA PRO A 115 -27.27 16.76 10.40
C PRO A 115 -28.23 16.89 11.57
N LYS A 116 -28.62 15.75 12.15
CA LYS A 116 -29.51 15.68 13.33
C LYS A 116 -28.70 15.17 14.52
N LYS A 117 -28.03 16.09 15.23
CA LYS A 117 -27.05 15.79 16.28
C LYS A 117 -25.90 14.94 15.70
N ASP A 118 -25.31 14.04 16.49
CA ASP A 118 -24.16 13.19 16.09
C ASP A 118 -24.56 11.87 15.41
N LYS A 119 -25.72 11.80 14.76
CA LYS A 119 -26.22 10.56 14.14
C LYS A 119 -26.05 10.58 12.63
N LEU A 120 -25.56 9.46 12.09
CA LEU A 120 -25.58 9.22 10.65
C LEU A 120 -27.02 9.09 10.13
N PRO A 121 -27.28 9.50 8.88
CA PRO A 121 -28.58 9.28 8.22
C PRO A 121 -28.91 7.78 8.14
N LYS A 122 -30.21 7.44 8.20
CA LYS A 122 -30.67 6.04 8.11
C LYS A 122 -30.35 5.40 6.75
N ASP A 123 -30.27 6.23 5.74
CA ASP A 123 -30.02 5.96 4.33
C ASP A 123 -28.52 6.00 3.98
N TRP A 124 -27.62 5.97 4.97
CA TRP A 124 -26.17 6.03 4.77
C TRP A 124 -25.64 5.00 3.76
N LEU A 125 -26.15 3.77 3.81
CA LEU A 125 -25.76 2.72 2.85
C LEU A 125 -26.22 3.05 1.43
N ARG A 126 -27.40 3.66 1.26
CA ARG A 126 -27.90 4.12 -0.03
C ARG A 126 -27.05 5.27 -0.57
N ARG A 127 -26.64 6.21 0.30
CA ARG A 127 -25.68 7.27 -0.06
C ARG A 127 -24.35 6.69 -0.50
N LYS A 128 -23.86 5.67 0.20
CA LYS A 128 -22.61 4.99 -0.13
C LYS A 128 -22.66 4.40 -1.53
N ASP A 129 -23.71 3.65 -1.86
CA ASP A 129 -23.90 3.06 -3.19
C ASP A 129 -23.97 4.11 -4.30
N ALA A 130 -24.78 5.17 -4.11
CA ALA A 130 -24.90 6.24 -5.10
C ALA A 130 -23.59 7.03 -5.30
N THR A 131 -22.90 7.37 -4.22
CA THR A 131 -21.61 8.08 -4.27
C THR A 131 -20.54 7.22 -4.95
N TRP A 132 -20.48 5.93 -4.61
CA TRP A 132 -19.53 4.99 -5.22
C TRP A 132 -19.76 4.83 -6.73
N LYS A 133 -21.03 4.76 -7.16
CA LYS A 133 -21.39 4.73 -8.59
C LYS A 133 -21.04 6.04 -9.30
N ARG A 134 -21.34 7.18 -8.69
CA ARG A 134 -20.95 8.52 -9.21
C ARG A 134 -19.44 8.60 -9.43
N ASP A 135 -18.68 8.08 -8.47
CA ASP A 135 -17.21 8.10 -8.49
C ASP A 135 -16.62 6.95 -9.35
N LYS A 136 -17.42 6.34 -10.24
CA LYS A 136 -17.02 5.28 -11.19
C LYS A 136 -16.43 4.03 -10.52
N CYS A 137 -16.93 3.69 -9.34
CA CYS A 137 -16.54 2.52 -8.57
C CYS A 137 -15.05 2.48 -8.18
N GLN A 138 -14.43 3.66 -8.03
CA GLN A 138 -13.01 3.81 -7.72
C GLN A 138 -12.81 4.80 -6.57
N CYS A 139 -11.70 4.64 -5.86
CA CYS A 139 -11.25 5.58 -4.84
C CYS A 139 -10.89 6.91 -5.49
N THR A 140 -11.50 7.99 -5.03
CA THR A 140 -11.24 9.35 -5.51
C THR A 140 -9.82 9.85 -5.19
N ARG A 141 -9.18 9.34 -4.12
CA ARG A 141 -7.80 9.70 -3.75
C ARG A 141 -6.76 9.00 -4.62
N CYS A 142 -6.81 7.67 -4.70
CA CYS A 142 -5.73 6.88 -5.30
C CYS A 142 -6.09 6.25 -6.65
N GLY A 143 -7.37 6.21 -7.03
CA GLY A 143 -7.84 5.58 -8.27
C GLY A 143 -8.01 4.07 -8.20
N LEU A 144 -7.86 3.45 -7.03
CA LEU A 144 -8.08 2.03 -6.84
C LEU A 144 -9.55 1.67 -7.13
N LYS A 145 -9.78 0.70 -8.02
CA LYS A 145 -11.11 0.11 -8.21
C LYS A 145 -11.52 -0.66 -6.96
N THR A 146 -12.65 -0.32 -6.38
CA THR A 146 -13.13 -0.95 -5.13
C THR A 146 -14.46 -1.64 -5.34
N SER A 147 -14.73 -2.67 -4.53
CA SER A 147 -16.11 -3.13 -4.34
C SER A 147 -16.86 -2.15 -3.43
N LEU A 148 -18.19 -2.24 -3.40
CA LEU A 148 -19.00 -1.45 -2.46
C LEU A 148 -18.63 -1.73 -0.99
N ASN A 149 -18.15 -2.94 -0.68
CA ASN A 149 -17.74 -3.30 0.69
C ASN A 149 -16.42 -2.63 1.08
N ASP A 150 -15.48 -2.49 0.13
CA ASP A 150 -14.16 -1.91 0.35
C ASP A 150 -14.11 -0.38 0.21
N ALA A 151 -15.17 0.19 -0.35
CA ALA A 151 -15.38 1.63 -0.40
C ALA A 151 -15.78 2.15 0.99
N GLN A 152 -15.42 3.39 1.28
CA GLN A 152 -15.84 4.16 2.45
C GLN A 152 -16.29 5.55 1.98
N LEU A 153 -17.15 6.18 2.78
CA LEU A 153 -17.55 7.56 2.54
C LEU A 153 -16.69 8.48 3.40
N TYR A 154 -15.97 9.38 2.75
CA TYR A 154 -15.27 10.47 3.41
C TYR A 154 -16.11 11.76 3.31
N ILE A 155 -16.22 12.48 4.42
CA ILE A 155 -16.97 13.74 4.51
C ILE A 155 -15.99 14.88 4.24
N VAL A 156 -16.19 15.61 3.14
CA VAL A 156 -15.31 16.70 2.66
C VAL A 156 -15.20 17.81 3.71
N LYS A 157 -16.34 18.28 4.20
CA LYS A 157 -16.45 19.30 5.25
C LYS A 157 -17.08 18.66 6.48
N ASP A 158 -16.35 18.69 7.60
CA ASP A 158 -16.83 18.12 8.86
C ASP A 158 -18.20 18.70 9.27
N ILE A 159 -19.08 17.85 9.79
CA ILE A 159 -20.40 18.19 10.32
C ILE A 159 -20.28 19.27 11.40
N LYS A 160 -19.24 19.22 12.25
CA LYS A 160 -18.98 20.24 13.29
C LYS A 160 -18.72 21.63 12.71
N ASN A 161 -18.22 21.69 11.47
CA ASN A 161 -17.90 22.93 10.78
C ASN A 161 -19.02 23.38 9.82
N GLY A 162 -20.24 22.84 9.98
CA GLY A 162 -21.38 23.12 9.10
C GLY A 162 -21.32 22.34 7.79
N GLY A 163 -20.74 21.14 7.82
CA GLY A 163 -20.91 20.12 6.79
C GLY A 163 -22.27 19.43 6.88
N THR A 164 -22.66 18.77 5.79
CA THR A 164 -23.94 18.06 5.64
C THR A 164 -23.72 16.68 5.05
N TYR A 165 -24.76 15.87 4.95
CA TYR A 165 -24.67 14.56 4.30
C TYR A 165 -25.04 14.59 2.81
N HIS A 166 -25.19 15.77 2.21
CA HIS A 166 -25.44 15.91 0.77
C HIS A 166 -24.30 15.30 -0.06
N PHE A 167 -24.60 14.81 -1.26
CA PHE A 167 -23.62 14.14 -2.13
C PHE A 167 -22.40 15.00 -2.46
N GLU A 168 -22.58 16.31 -2.55
CA GLU A 168 -21.52 17.30 -2.77
C GLU A 168 -20.49 17.30 -1.64
N ASN A 169 -20.87 16.83 -0.44
CA ASN A 169 -20.00 16.73 0.72
C ASN A 169 -19.46 15.31 0.96
N LEU A 170 -19.74 14.36 0.07
CA LEU A 170 -19.37 12.95 0.20
C LEU A 170 -18.42 12.51 -0.91
N LEU A 171 -17.35 11.82 -0.53
CA LEU A 171 -16.36 11.21 -1.41
C LEU A 171 -16.29 9.70 -1.21
N SER A 172 -16.22 8.94 -2.30
CA SER A 172 -15.88 7.51 -2.21
C SER A 172 -14.36 7.33 -2.16
N VAL A 173 -13.87 6.66 -1.12
CA VAL A 173 -12.44 6.32 -0.94
C VAL A 173 -12.29 4.85 -0.57
N CYS A 174 -11.15 4.23 -0.86
CA CYS A 174 -10.86 2.88 -0.36
C CYS A 174 -10.57 2.88 1.15
N ASN A 175 -10.63 1.71 1.79
CA ASN A 175 -10.31 1.53 3.20
C ASN A 175 -8.95 2.15 3.61
N ASP A 176 -7.91 1.97 2.80
CA ASP A 176 -6.58 2.51 3.11
C ASP A 176 -6.58 4.04 3.08
N CYS A 177 -7.09 4.65 2.01
CA CYS A 177 -7.22 6.09 1.91
C CYS A 177 -8.12 6.67 3.01
N TYR A 178 -9.20 5.99 3.38
CA TYR A 178 -10.06 6.41 4.50
C TYR A 178 -9.29 6.46 5.82
N ARG A 179 -8.43 5.47 6.10
CA ARG A 179 -7.58 5.47 7.29
C ARG A 179 -6.53 6.57 7.25
N VAL A 180 -5.92 6.82 6.09
CA VAL A 180 -4.91 7.88 5.92
C VAL A 180 -5.54 9.27 6.08
N LEU A 181 -6.76 9.49 5.58
CA LEU A 181 -7.44 10.79 5.69
C LEU A 181 -7.95 11.10 7.11
N ASN A 182 -8.14 10.09 7.96
CA ASN A 182 -8.71 10.23 9.31
C ASN A 182 -7.69 9.98 10.43
N THR A 183 -6.39 9.85 10.12
CA THR A 183 -5.37 9.58 11.14
C THR A 183 -4.71 10.85 11.63
N GLU A 184 -4.39 10.89 12.92
CA GLU A 184 -3.50 11.87 13.52
C GLU A 184 -2.02 11.45 13.44
N ASN A 185 -1.76 10.15 13.22
CA ASN A 185 -0.41 9.58 13.19
C ASN A 185 -0.20 8.70 11.97
N LEU A 186 0.30 9.31 10.89
CA LEU A 186 0.59 8.64 9.62
C LEU A 186 1.56 7.47 9.79
N GLY A 187 2.65 7.65 10.55
CA GLY A 187 3.70 6.63 10.72
C GLY A 187 3.20 5.32 11.34
N LYS A 188 2.22 5.39 12.26
CA LYS A 188 1.55 4.19 12.80
C LYS A 188 0.56 3.62 11.79
N THR A 189 -0.27 4.46 11.18
CA THR A 189 -1.32 4.02 10.25
C THR A 189 -0.78 3.27 9.05
N VAL A 190 0.35 3.71 8.48
CA VAL A 190 0.98 3.07 7.31
C VAL A 190 1.23 1.59 7.52
N LYS A 191 1.61 1.17 8.74
CA LYS A 191 1.91 -0.24 9.05
C LYS A 191 0.69 -1.16 8.95
N TYR A 192 -0.51 -0.61 9.04
CA TYR A 192 -1.77 -1.37 9.06
C TYR A 192 -2.60 -1.18 7.79
N LEU A 193 -2.01 -0.62 6.72
CA LEU A 193 -2.69 -0.49 5.44
C LEU A 193 -2.62 -1.81 4.66
N ASN A 194 -3.66 -2.10 3.89
CA ASN A 194 -3.69 -3.30 3.05
C ASN A 194 -2.61 -3.23 1.95
N ILE A 195 -2.35 -2.06 1.39
CA ILE A 195 -1.24 -1.85 0.44
C ILE A 195 0.11 -2.24 1.05
N THR A 196 0.33 -1.98 2.35
CA THR A 196 1.57 -2.35 3.04
C THR A 196 1.73 -3.85 3.11
N GLU A 197 0.69 -4.59 3.48
CA GLU A 197 0.71 -6.05 3.48
C GLU A 197 0.99 -6.61 2.08
N VAL A 198 0.27 -6.12 1.06
CA VAL A 198 0.43 -6.56 -0.33
C VAL A 198 1.84 -6.32 -0.86
N LEU A 199 2.41 -5.15 -0.60
CA LEU A 199 3.75 -4.82 -1.08
C LEU A 199 4.82 -5.62 -0.31
N MET A 200 4.71 -5.75 1.01
CA MET A 200 5.69 -6.50 1.81
C MET A 200 5.67 -8.01 1.51
N ASN A 201 4.52 -8.58 1.15
CA ASN A 201 4.43 -9.98 0.70
C ASN A 201 5.23 -10.23 -0.58
N LYS A 202 5.29 -9.26 -1.50
CA LYS A 202 6.12 -9.34 -2.73
C LYS A 202 7.62 -9.48 -2.47
N VAL A 203 8.12 -8.99 -1.32
CA VAL A 203 9.53 -9.10 -0.93
C VAL A 203 9.81 -10.36 -0.13
N THR A 204 8.84 -10.76 0.70
CA THR A 204 9.01 -11.92 1.59
C THR A 204 8.73 -13.26 0.89
N GLY A 205 8.16 -13.23 -0.33
CA GLY A 205 7.92 -14.43 -1.15
C GLY A 205 6.85 -15.35 -0.58
N LYS A 206 5.90 -14.78 0.16
CA LYS A 206 4.73 -15.49 0.70
C LYS A 206 3.50 -15.26 -0.17
#